data_AF-A0A843JB39-F1
#
_entry.id   AF-A0A843JB39-F1
#
_cell.length_a   1.000
_cell.length_b   1.000
_cell.length_c   1.000
_cell.angle_alpha   90.00
_cell.angle_beta   90.00
_cell.angle_gamma   90.00
#
_symmetry.space_group_name_H-M   'P 1'
#
loop_
_entity.id
_entity.type
_entity.pdbx_description
1 polymer ?
#
loop_
_entity_poly.entity_id
_entity_poly.type
_entity_poly.pdbx_seq_one_letter_code
_entity_poly.pdbx_strand_id
1 'polypeptide(L)'
;CYCKRVRFYPMSKYDKLWKYMAENGEESFKLTYGQIQEIAGVPVDHSFLRYKKELSDYGYKVVKISMKEKTVEFGKIEMTEKIQKI
;
A
#
# COMPACT_ATOMS: atom_id res chain seq x y z
N CYS A 1 -22.75 3.15 10.92
CA CYS A 1 -21.37 2.65 11.04
C CYS A 1 -20.88 2.17 9.67
N TYR A 2 -20.20 3.04 8.92
CA TYR A 2 -19.74 2.76 7.55
C TYR A 2 -18.41 1.99 7.57
N CYS A 3 -18.45 0.68 7.87
CA CYS A 3 -17.31 -0.17 7.53
C CYS A 3 -17.48 -0.56 6.06
N LYS A 4 -16.94 0.28 5.17
CA LYS A 4 -17.05 0.10 3.72
C LYS A 4 -16.46 -1.25 3.33
N ARG A 5 -17.33 -2.08 2.77
CA ARG A 5 -17.10 -3.41 2.18
C ARG A 5 -15.98 -3.32 1.13
N VAL A 6 -14.76 -3.65 1.51
CA VAL A 6 -13.63 -3.77 0.59
C VAL A 6 -13.87 -5.02 -0.26
N ARG A 7 -14.07 -4.83 -1.57
CA ARG A 7 -14.18 -5.94 -2.53
C ARG A 7 -12.82 -6.65 -2.55
N PHE A 8 -12.82 -7.87 -2.01
CA PHE A 8 -11.66 -8.74 -1.94
C PHE A 8 -11.51 -9.51 -3.25
N TYR A 9 -10.47 -9.23 -4.06
CA TYR A 9 -9.96 -10.09 -5.14
C TYR A 9 -8.60 -9.54 -5.65
N PRO A 10 -7.64 -10.36 -6.12
CA PRO A 10 -7.15 -11.67 -5.66
C PRO A 10 -5.63 -11.66 -5.34
N MET A 11 -5.21 -12.47 -4.36
CA MET A 11 -3.85 -13.02 -4.11
C MET A 11 -2.63 -12.30 -4.74
N SER A 12 -2.42 -11.02 -4.44
CA SER A 12 -1.13 -10.39 -4.70
C SER A 12 -0.12 -10.86 -3.66
N LYS A 13 1.17 -10.96 -4.02
CA LYS A 13 2.26 -11.35 -3.09
C LYS A 13 2.32 -10.51 -1.80
N TYR A 14 1.68 -9.34 -1.81
CA TYR A 14 1.60 -8.38 -0.71
C TYR A 14 0.20 -8.26 -0.09
N ASP A 15 -0.73 -9.18 -0.37
CA ASP A 15 -2.09 -9.15 0.20
C ASP A 15 -2.08 -9.04 1.74
N LYS A 16 -1.22 -9.82 2.40
CA LYS A 16 -1.00 -9.75 3.85
C LYS A 16 -0.57 -8.36 4.32
N LEU A 17 0.27 -7.69 3.53
CA LEU A 17 0.72 -6.32 3.82
C LEU A 17 -0.44 -5.33 3.71
N TRP A 18 -1.24 -5.41 2.65
CA TRP A 18 -2.38 -4.51 2.44
C TRP A 18 -3.45 -4.71 3.50
N LYS A 19 -3.74 -5.96 3.88
CA LYS A 19 -4.65 -6.29 4.95
C LYS A 19 -4.16 -5.73 6.29
N TYR A 20 -2.88 -5.88 6.59
CA TYR A 20 -2.27 -5.30 7.79
C TYR A 20 -2.43 -3.77 7.82
N MET A 21 -2.20 -3.08 6.70
CA MET A 21 -2.38 -1.62 6.61
C MET A 21 -3.85 -1.20 6.75
N ALA A 22 -4.77 -1.97 6.17
CA ALA A 22 -6.20 -1.71 6.27
C ALA A 22 -6.75 -1.93 7.69
N GLU A 23 -6.27 -2.96 8.40
CA GLU A 23 -6.66 -3.25 9.79
C GLU A 23 -6.10 -2.22 10.78
N ASN A 24 -4.88 -1.73 10.57
CA ASN A 24 -4.30 -0.69 11.43
C ASN A 24 -4.95 0.69 11.20
N GLY A 25 -5.53 0.93 10.02
CA GLY A 25 -6.35 2.12 9.76
C GLY A 25 -5.61 3.47 9.81
N GLU A 26 -4.28 3.48 9.96
CA GLU A 26 -3.50 4.72 9.98
C GLU A 26 -3.46 5.41 8.61
N GLU A 27 -3.40 6.73 8.66
CA GLU A 27 -3.37 7.59 7.48
C GLU A 27 -2.00 7.57 6.78
N SER A 28 -0.94 7.28 7.53
CA SER A 28 0.43 7.16 7.06
C SER A 28 1.12 5.97 7.70
N PHE A 29 1.78 5.15 6.88
CA PHE A 29 2.60 4.04 7.34
C PHE A 29 4.01 4.19 6.81
N LYS A 30 5.00 4.06 7.69
CA LYS A 30 6.41 4.00 7.30
C LYS A 30 6.91 2.59 7.56
N LEU A 31 7.14 1.83 6.50
CA LEU A 31 7.68 0.47 6.59
C LEU A 31 9.05 0.39 5.93
N THR A 32 9.93 -0.42 6.50
CA THR A 32 11.21 -0.75 5.87
C THR A 32 11.05 -1.93 4.93
N TYR A 33 11.98 -2.09 4.00
CA TYR A 33 11.99 -3.27 3.12
C TYR A 33 12.08 -4.56 3.94
N GLY A 34 12.75 -4.56 5.09
CA GLY A 34 12.81 -5.71 6.00
C GLY A 34 11.44 -6.04 6.59
N GLN A 35 10.72 -5.04 7.09
CA GLN A 35 9.38 -5.26 7.66
C GLN A 35 8.35 -5.69 6.62
N ILE A 36 8.42 -5.11 5.42
CA ILE A 36 7.55 -5.55 4.31
C ILE A 36 7.82 -7.02 3.98
N GLN A 37 9.09 -7.45 3.98
CA GLN A 37 9.46 -8.86 3.75
C GLN A 37 8.98 -9.78 4.86
N GLU A 38 9.05 -9.34 6.11
CA GLU A 38 8.59 -10.12 7.26
C GLU A 38 7.06 -10.30 7.25
N ILE A 39 6.31 -9.24 6.95
CA ILE A 39 4.83 -9.27 6.90
C ILE A 39 4.33 -10.04 5.68
N ALA A 40 4.90 -9.77 4.50
CA ALA A 40 4.47 -10.41 3.26
C ALA A 40 5.07 -11.82 3.08
N GLY A 41 6.18 -12.12 3.76
CA GLY A 41 6.93 -13.36 3.60
C GLY A 41 7.67 -13.48 2.27
N VAL A 42 7.85 -12.37 1.53
CA VAL A 42 8.47 -12.34 0.21
C VAL A 42 9.51 -11.24 0.10
N PRO A 43 10.65 -11.47 -0.58
CA PRO A 43 11.68 -10.45 -0.78
C PRO A 43 11.15 -9.25 -1.57
N VAL A 44 11.42 -8.03 -1.07
CA VAL A 44 11.12 -6.78 -1.77
C VAL A 44 12.18 -6.59 -2.86
N ASP A 45 11.80 -6.94 -4.09
CA ASP A 45 12.64 -6.80 -5.28
C ASP A 45 12.39 -5.46 -6.01
N HIS A 46 13.25 -5.12 -6.97
CA HIS A 46 13.08 -4.02 -7.95
C HIS A 46 11.70 -4.01 -8.63
N SER A 47 11.06 -5.18 -8.70
CA SER A 47 9.67 -5.34 -9.12
C SER A 47 8.66 -4.56 -8.25
N PHE A 48 9.04 -4.04 -7.07
CA PHE A 48 8.19 -3.25 -6.16
C PHE A 48 7.51 -2.05 -6.85
N LEU A 49 8.17 -1.46 -7.86
CA LEU A 49 7.61 -0.38 -8.68
C LEU A 49 6.32 -0.78 -9.41
N ARG A 50 6.16 -2.07 -9.79
CA ARG A 50 4.96 -2.58 -10.45
C ARG A 50 3.75 -2.60 -9.51
N TYR A 51 3.98 -2.87 -8.23
CA TYR A 51 2.94 -2.99 -7.21
C TYR A 51 2.31 -1.65 -6.80
N LYS A 52 2.89 -0.51 -7.21
CA LYS A 52 2.26 0.81 -7.02
C LYS A 52 0.85 0.89 -7.62
N LYS A 53 0.61 0.19 -8.74
CA LYS A 53 -0.71 0.15 -9.37
C LYS A 53 -1.74 -0.58 -8.52
N GLU A 54 -1.33 -1.68 -7.89
CA GLU A 54 -2.19 -2.49 -7.02
C GLU A 54 -2.51 -1.73 -5.73
N LEU A 55 -1.52 -1.08 -5.12
CA LEU A 55 -1.71 -0.19 -3.96
C LEU A 55 -2.83 0.85 -4.15
N SER A 56 -2.84 1.51 -5.31
CA SER A 56 -3.84 2.52 -5.63
C SER A 56 -5.27 1.96 -5.64
N ASP A 57 -5.45 0.69 -5.97
CA ASP A 57 -6.77 0.02 -5.97
C ASP A 57 -7.30 -0.20 -4.53
N TYR A 58 -6.39 -0.47 -3.58
CA TYR A 58 -6.69 -0.54 -2.16
C TYR A 58 -6.93 0.83 -1.50
N GLY A 59 -6.80 1.93 -2.25
CA GLY A 59 -6.94 3.28 -1.71
C GLY A 59 -5.71 3.73 -0.91
N TYR A 60 -4.53 3.21 -1.22
CA TYR A 60 -3.26 3.63 -0.62
C TYR A 60 -2.24 4.00 -1.72
N LYS A 61 -1.36 4.97 -1.47
CA LYS A 61 -0.27 5.34 -2.37
C LYS A 61 1.05 5.25 -1.66
N VAL A 62 2.10 4.99 -2.42
CA VAL A 62 3.47 5.24 -1.96
C VAL A 62 3.75 6.73 -2.09
N VAL A 63 3.97 7.40 -0.97
CA VAL A 63 4.30 8.83 -0.88
C VAL A 63 5.79 9.04 -1.14
N LYS A 64 6.64 8.26 -0.46
CA LYS A 64 8.09 8.42 -0.52
C LYS A 64 8.78 7.07 -0.51
N ILE A 65 9.83 6.94 -1.32
CA ILE A 65 10.73 5.79 -1.30
C ILE A 65 12.13 6.34 -1.06
N SER A 66 12.72 5.99 0.08
CA SER A 66 14.12 6.28 0.36
C SER A 66 14.93 5.00 0.11
N MET A 67 15.68 4.97 -1.00
CA MET A 67 16.55 3.83 -1.31
C MET A 67 17.74 3.70 -0.34
N LYS A 68 18.25 4.83 0.19
CA LYS A 68 19.36 4.83 1.17
C LYS A 68 18.98 4.14 2.47
N GLU A 69 17.82 4.48 3.02
CA GLU A 69 17.31 3.90 4.27
C GLU A 69 16.47 2.63 4.04
N LYS A 70 16.22 2.26 2.77
CA LYS A 70 15.32 1.17 2.36
C LYS A 70 13.95 1.28 3.05
N THR A 71 13.39 2.49 3.05
CA THR A 71 12.09 2.80 3.67
C THR A 71 11.08 3.21 2.61
N VAL A 72 9.83 2.79 2.82
CA VAL A 72 8.67 3.14 2.01
C VAL A 72 7.66 3.80 2.93
N GLU A 73 7.27 5.00 2.55
CA GLU A 73 6.19 5.73 3.19
C GLU A 73 4.93 5.57 2.34
N PHE A 74 3.88 5.06 2.96
CA PHE A 74 2.56 4.90 2.40
C PHE A 74 1.65 5.98 2.98
N GLY A 75 0.78 6.51 2.14
CA GLY A 75 -0.28 7.43 2.55
C GLY A 75 -1.60 6.90 2.04
N LYS A 76 -2.64 6.98 2.87
CA LYS A 76 -4.00 6.70 2.44
C LYS A 76 -4.39 7.67 1.33
N ILE A 77 -4.90 7.13 0.22
CA ILE A 77 -5.59 7.92 -0.79
C ILE A 77 -7.01 8.07 -0.27
N GLU A 78 -7.24 9.12 0.52
CA GLU A 78 -8.58 9.69 0.60
C GLU A 78 -8.97 10.04 -0.84
N MET A 79 -10.00 9.39 -1.37
CA MET A 79 -10.57 9.71 -2.68
C MET A 79 -11.15 11.14 -2.61
N THR A 80 -10.30 12.16 -2.68
CA THR A 80 -10.72 13.48 -3.14
C THR A 80 -10.79 13.37 -4.65
N GLU A 81 -12.01 13.36 -5.15
CA GLU A 81 -12.34 13.46 -6.57
C GLU A 81 -11.60 14.67 -7.17
N LYS A 82 -10.50 14.42 -7.86
CA LYS A 82 -10.07 15.31 -8.92
C LYS A 82 -10.60 14.73 -10.22
N ILE A 83 -11.86 15.05 -10.47
CA ILE A 83 -12.45 15.03 -11.81
C ILE A 83 -11.47 15.78 -12.70
N GLN A 84 -10.73 15.05 -13.53
CA GLN A 84 -9.95 15.64 -14.60
C GLN A 84 -10.96 16.04 -15.67
N LYS A 85 -11.59 17.20 -15.47
CA LYS A 85 -12.44 17.86 -16.47
C LYS A 85 -11.58 18.07 -17.72
N ILE A 86 -11.93 17.38 -18.79
CA ILE A 86 -11.69 17.77 -20.17
C ILE A 86 -13.07 17.99 -20.78
#